data_AF-A0A2P6MTJ8-F1
#
_entry.id   AF-A0A2P6MTJ8-F1
#
_cell.length_a   1.000
_cell.length_b   1.000
_cell.length_c   1.000
_cell.angle_alpha   90.00
_cell.angle_beta   90.00
_cell.angle_gamma   90.00
#
_symmetry.space_group_name_H-M   'P 1'
#
loop_
_entity.id
_entity.type
_entity.pdbx_description
1 polymer ?
#
loop_
_entity_poly.entity_id
_entity_poly.type
_entity_poly.pdbx_seq_one_letter_code
_entity_poly.pdbx_strand_id
1 'polypeptide(L)'
;MTDPPQPTPQEKDKALIEAQQRLFACLEETLKVDSSILQKERTHTHPPAFTVVQWRLILTENSITSKMCKNLFLKDKKAMEDTVVDLKVVTKMLKLPSGCLRFAPDEQLRSVQLLSTQLRISAVSPLALIQDREHRVLVLVDERIFEENGEEMLCFHPLSNRYTMLLTGSEMKRFLILYRVQWI
;
A
#
# COMPACT_ATOMS: atom_id res chain seq x y z
N MET A 1 13.64 11.06 28.49
CA MET A 1 12.68 11.99 27.84
C MET A 1 11.34 11.30 27.83
N THR A 2 10.23 12.02 28.03
CA THR A 2 8.88 11.48 27.82
C THR A 2 8.57 11.51 26.34
N ASP A 3 7.95 10.46 25.81
CA ASP A 3 7.44 10.48 24.43
C ASP A 3 6.40 11.61 24.25
N PRO A 4 6.31 12.20 23.05
CA PRO A 4 5.26 13.16 22.75
C PRO A 4 3.87 12.51 22.91
N PRO A 5 2.85 13.28 23.36
CA PRO A 5 1.51 12.74 23.59
C PRO A 5 0.94 12.13 22.31
N GLN A 6 0.42 10.91 22.42
CA GLN A 6 -0.18 10.20 21.29
C GLN A 6 -1.48 10.91 20.86
N PRO A 7 -1.69 11.18 19.55
CA PRO A 7 -2.87 11.93 19.10
C PRO A 7 -4.17 11.18 19.40
N THR A 8 -5.23 11.95 19.66
CA THR A 8 -6.58 11.47 19.98
C THR A 8 -7.24 10.76 18.78
N PRO A 9 -8.35 10.01 18.99
CA PRO A 9 -9.10 9.42 17.90
C PRO A 9 -9.57 10.46 16.86
N GLN A 10 -10.13 11.59 17.28
CA GLN A 10 -10.57 12.65 16.36
C GLN A 10 -9.41 13.22 15.51
N GLU A 11 -8.24 13.45 16.11
CA GLU A 11 -7.06 13.93 15.37
C GLU A 11 -6.55 12.90 14.35
N LYS A 12 -6.61 11.60 14.70
CA LYS A 12 -6.24 10.49 13.80
C LYS A 12 -7.20 10.37 12.62
N ASP A 13 -8.50 10.47 12.84
CA ASP A 13 -9.50 10.45 11.77
C ASP A 13 -9.37 11.70 10.87
N LYS A 14 -9.16 12.89 11.43
CA LYS A 14 -8.90 14.12 10.66
C LYS A 14 -7.64 13.98 9.78
N ALA A 15 -6.54 13.47 10.34
CA ALA A 15 -5.30 13.25 9.59
C ALA A 15 -5.45 12.20 8.48
N LEU A 16 -6.26 11.16 8.69
CA LEU A 16 -6.60 10.17 7.66
C LEU A 16 -7.42 10.80 6.52
N ILE A 17 -8.44 11.59 6.83
CA ILE A 17 -9.27 12.28 5.83
C ILE A 17 -8.40 13.21 4.97
N GLU A 18 -7.55 14.03 5.58
CA GLU A 18 -6.62 14.91 4.86
C GLU A 18 -5.61 14.13 4.00
N ALA A 19 -5.19 12.94 4.44
CA ALA A 19 -4.30 12.07 3.67
C ALA A 19 -5.01 11.42 2.48
N GLN A 20 -6.27 10.99 2.66
CA GLN A 20 -7.10 10.46 1.58
C GLN A 20 -7.44 11.54 0.55
N GLN A 21 -7.76 12.77 0.97
CA GLN A 21 -7.97 13.90 0.06
C GLN A 21 -6.74 14.17 -0.83
N ARG A 22 -5.53 14.15 -0.26
CA ARG A 22 -4.28 14.26 -1.02
C ARG A 22 -4.07 13.10 -1.99
N LEU A 23 -4.41 11.88 -1.59
CA LEU A 23 -4.34 10.69 -2.46
C LEU A 23 -5.30 10.82 -3.64
N PHE A 24 -6.56 11.20 -3.41
CA PHE A 24 -7.53 11.36 -4.49
C PHE A 24 -7.17 12.48 -5.46
N ALA A 25 -6.67 13.62 -4.98
CA ALA A 25 -6.18 14.70 -5.85
C ALA A 25 -4.96 14.28 -6.68
N CYS A 26 -3.99 13.58 -6.06
CA CYS A 26 -2.82 13.04 -6.76
C CYS A 26 -3.21 12.01 -7.83
N LEU A 27 -4.17 11.13 -7.53
CA LEU A 27 -4.68 10.15 -8.50
C LEU A 27 -5.45 10.83 -9.64
N GLU A 28 -6.26 11.86 -9.37
CA GLU A 28 -6.94 12.65 -10.42
C GLU A 28 -5.92 13.29 -11.37
N GLU A 29 -4.91 13.96 -10.83
CA GLU A 29 -3.84 14.56 -11.63
C GLU A 29 -3.03 13.53 -12.42
N THR A 30 -2.74 12.36 -11.83
CA THR A 30 -1.86 11.35 -12.43
C THR A 30 -2.57 10.48 -13.47
N LEU A 31 -3.83 10.12 -13.20
CA LEU A 31 -4.61 9.20 -14.04
C LEU A 31 -5.46 9.94 -15.08
N LYS A 32 -5.75 11.23 -14.86
CA LYS A 32 -6.72 12.04 -15.62
C LYS A 32 -8.16 11.50 -15.51
N VAL A 33 -8.51 11.00 -14.33
CA VAL A 33 -9.83 10.48 -13.96
C VAL A 33 -10.35 11.29 -12.77
N ASP A 34 -11.54 11.89 -12.90
CA ASP A 34 -12.19 12.72 -11.88
C ASP A 34 -12.21 12.02 -10.50
N SER A 35 -11.76 12.72 -9.45
CA SER A 35 -11.65 12.15 -8.11
C SER A 35 -12.98 11.72 -7.51
N SER A 36 -14.12 12.22 -7.98
CA SER A 36 -15.44 11.77 -7.54
C SER A 36 -15.83 10.43 -8.18
N ILE A 37 -15.37 10.12 -9.40
CA ILE A 37 -15.45 8.77 -9.99
C ILE A 37 -14.58 7.81 -9.16
N LEU A 38 -13.34 8.19 -8.86
CA LEU A 38 -12.43 7.39 -8.02
C LEU A 38 -13.03 7.09 -6.63
N GLN A 39 -13.75 8.06 -6.04
CA GLN A 39 -14.41 7.92 -4.73
C GLN A 39 -15.71 7.11 -4.76
N LYS A 40 -16.58 7.31 -5.76
CA LYS A 40 -17.96 6.76 -5.77
C LYS A 40 -18.08 5.43 -6.51
N GLU A 41 -17.39 5.30 -7.64
CA GLU A 41 -17.55 4.17 -8.57
C GLU A 41 -16.42 3.15 -8.42
N ARG A 42 -15.24 3.60 -7.99
CA ARG A 42 -14.05 2.74 -7.85
C ARG A 42 -13.60 2.48 -6.41
N THR A 43 -14.26 3.03 -5.39
CA THR A 43 -13.91 2.77 -3.97
C THR A 43 -15.09 2.20 -3.19
N HIS A 44 -14.96 0.93 -2.79
CA HIS A 44 -15.94 0.22 -1.98
C HIS A 44 -15.67 0.44 -0.48
N THR A 45 -16.72 0.64 0.32
CA THR A 45 -16.62 0.76 1.79
C THR A 45 -17.10 -0.52 2.45
N HIS A 46 -16.32 -1.06 3.39
CA HIS A 46 -16.59 -2.37 4.01
C HIS A 46 -16.02 -2.44 5.45
N PRO A 47 -16.48 -3.40 6.29
CA PRO A 47 -15.79 -3.70 7.53
C PRO A 47 -14.36 -4.22 7.26
N PRO A 48 -13.39 -3.99 8.17
CA PRO A 48 -12.05 -4.58 8.03
C PRO A 48 -12.07 -6.11 8.05
N ALA A 49 -11.48 -6.74 7.03
CA ALA A 49 -11.20 -8.18 7.06
C ALA A 49 -9.86 -8.48 7.75
N PHE A 50 -9.88 -9.48 8.62
CA PHE A 50 -8.68 -10.03 9.27
C PHE A 50 -8.45 -11.51 8.91
N THR A 51 -9.34 -12.10 8.11
CA THR A 51 -9.29 -13.50 7.65
C THR A 51 -9.61 -13.60 6.16
N VAL A 52 -9.12 -14.65 5.51
CA VAL A 52 -9.42 -14.93 4.10
C VAL A 52 -10.92 -15.14 3.84
N VAL A 53 -11.66 -15.66 4.84
CA VAL A 53 -13.12 -15.85 4.73
C VAL A 53 -13.85 -14.51 4.70
N GLN A 54 -13.56 -13.61 5.65
CA GLN A 54 -14.12 -12.25 5.66
C GLN A 54 -13.79 -11.49 4.37
N TRP A 55 -12.56 -11.63 3.87
CA TRP A 55 -12.15 -10.97 2.62
C TRP A 55 -12.89 -11.50 1.39
N ARG A 56 -13.08 -12.83 1.27
CA ARG A 56 -13.88 -13.42 0.19
C ARG A 56 -15.33 -12.94 0.23
N LEU A 57 -15.94 -12.84 1.42
CA LEU A 57 -17.29 -12.29 1.57
C LEU A 57 -17.36 -10.86 1.04
N ILE A 58 -16.44 -9.97 1.45
CA ILE A 58 -16.40 -8.58 0.96
C ILE A 58 -16.27 -8.51 -0.56
N LEU A 59 -15.41 -9.34 -1.18
CA LEU A 59 -15.28 -9.38 -2.63
C LEU A 59 -16.60 -9.79 -3.31
N THR A 60 -17.28 -10.84 -2.81
CA THR A 60 -18.55 -11.32 -3.36
C THR A 60 -19.69 -10.32 -3.13
N GLU A 61 -19.82 -9.76 -1.94
CA GLU A 61 -20.86 -8.77 -1.57
C GLU A 61 -20.76 -7.48 -2.40
N ASN A 62 -19.55 -7.08 -2.77
CA ASN A 62 -19.28 -5.88 -3.57
C ASN A 62 -19.13 -6.18 -5.08
N SER A 63 -19.34 -7.43 -5.51
CA SER A 63 -19.12 -7.91 -6.90
C SER A 63 -17.71 -7.64 -7.46
N ILE A 64 -16.70 -7.52 -6.59
CA ILE A 64 -15.34 -7.14 -6.96
C ILE A 64 -14.65 -8.31 -7.66
N THR A 65 -14.36 -8.13 -8.95
CA THR A 65 -13.63 -9.08 -9.80
C THR A 65 -12.27 -8.48 -10.16
N SER A 66 -11.25 -8.84 -9.39
CA SER A 66 -9.91 -8.21 -9.44
C SER A 66 -8.81 -9.14 -8.91
N LYS A 67 -7.56 -8.93 -9.33
CA LYS A 67 -6.41 -9.58 -8.68
C LYS A 67 -6.06 -8.88 -7.35
N MET A 68 -5.50 -9.64 -6.41
CA MET A 68 -5.00 -9.12 -5.13
C MET A 68 -3.49 -8.88 -5.18
N CYS A 69 -3.05 -7.63 -5.01
CA CYS A 69 -1.64 -7.34 -4.76
C CYS A 69 -1.30 -7.57 -3.27
N LYS A 70 -0.31 -8.43 -2.99
CA LYS A 70 0.28 -8.58 -1.66
C LYS A 70 1.54 -7.75 -1.55
N ASN A 71 1.55 -6.78 -0.65
CA ASN A 71 2.65 -5.83 -0.50
C ASN A 71 3.53 -6.22 0.69
N LEU A 72 4.85 -6.10 0.54
CA LEU A 72 5.83 -6.51 1.54
C LEU A 72 6.74 -5.33 1.87
N PHE A 73 6.68 -4.85 3.10
CA PHE A 73 7.45 -3.69 3.52
C PHE A 73 8.76 -4.10 4.17
N LEU A 74 9.82 -4.03 3.37
CA LEU A 74 11.16 -4.44 3.76
C LEU A 74 12.04 -3.24 4.14
N LYS A 75 13.05 -3.50 4.98
CA LYS A 75 14.16 -2.58 5.32
C LYS A 75 15.46 -3.39 5.35
N ASP A 76 16.62 -2.73 5.37
CA ASP A 76 17.90 -3.34 5.72
C ASP A 76 17.93 -3.89 7.19
N LYS A 77 18.51 -5.08 7.41
CA LYS A 77 18.68 -5.72 8.75
C LYS A 77 19.97 -6.51 8.86
N LYS A 78 20.45 -6.64 10.10
CA LYS A 78 21.08 -7.87 10.59
C LYS A 78 19.97 -8.75 11.20
N ALA A 79 19.66 -9.88 10.55
CA ALA A 79 18.51 -10.79 10.77
C ALA A 79 18.24 -11.15 12.26
N MET A 80 17.05 -11.56 12.70
CA MET A 80 15.94 -12.30 12.05
C MET A 80 14.55 -11.79 12.52
N GLU A 81 13.36 -12.20 12.05
CA GLU A 81 12.95 -12.41 10.63
C GLU A 81 11.69 -11.54 10.30
N ASP A 82 10.46 -11.94 9.91
CA ASP A 82 9.84 -13.22 9.48
C ASP A 82 8.61 -13.02 8.55
N THR A 83 8.40 -13.93 7.58
CA THR A 83 7.21 -14.26 6.73
C THR A 83 7.69 -15.24 5.63
N VAL A 84 6.84 -16.12 5.06
CA VAL A 84 7.22 -17.03 3.95
C VAL A 84 7.43 -16.28 2.62
N VAL A 85 8.58 -15.62 2.50
CA VAL A 85 9.12 -14.96 1.31
C VAL A 85 10.62 -15.22 1.30
N ASP A 86 11.20 -15.76 0.22
CA ASP A 86 12.64 -16.01 0.20
C ASP A 86 13.43 -14.70 0.03
N LEU A 87 13.78 -14.09 1.15
CA LEU A 87 14.62 -12.88 1.20
C LEU A 87 15.99 -13.08 0.55
N LYS A 88 16.47 -14.32 0.34
CA LYS A 88 17.71 -14.60 -0.41
C LYS A 88 17.53 -14.33 -1.91
N VAL A 89 16.37 -14.69 -2.47
CA VAL A 89 16.00 -14.33 -3.85
C VAL A 89 15.91 -12.81 -3.98
N VAL A 90 15.23 -12.14 -3.05
CA VAL A 90 15.11 -10.68 -3.05
C VAL A 90 16.48 -10.00 -2.94
N THR A 91 17.34 -10.37 -1.98
CA THR A 91 18.71 -9.81 -1.90
C THR A 91 19.52 -10.06 -3.17
N LYS A 92 19.40 -11.25 -3.78
CA LYS A 92 20.11 -11.60 -5.02
C LYS A 92 19.65 -10.74 -6.21
N MET A 93 18.35 -10.52 -6.38
CA MET A 93 17.79 -9.66 -7.44
C MET A 93 18.25 -8.20 -7.27
N LEU A 94 18.30 -7.72 -6.03
CA LEU A 94 18.76 -6.37 -5.68
C LEU A 94 20.28 -6.21 -5.63
N LYS A 95 21.05 -7.28 -5.87
CA LYS A 95 22.52 -7.32 -5.73
C LYS A 95 23.02 -6.92 -4.32
N LEU A 96 22.16 -7.07 -3.31
CA LEU A 96 22.48 -6.85 -1.90
C LEU A 96 23.19 -8.09 -1.31
N PRO A 97 24.00 -7.94 -0.25
CA PRO A 97 24.54 -9.09 0.47
C PRO A 97 23.43 -9.96 1.07
N SER A 98 23.66 -11.27 1.12
CA SER A 98 22.68 -12.23 1.64
C SER A 98 22.39 -11.97 3.12
N GLY A 99 21.11 -11.99 3.50
CA GLY A 99 20.66 -11.74 4.88
C GLY A 99 20.49 -10.26 5.26
N CYS A 100 20.74 -9.31 4.35
CA CYS A 100 20.61 -7.87 4.61
C CYS A 100 19.16 -7.34 4.68
N LEU A 101 18.09 -8.15 4.73
CA LEU A 101 16.71 -7.65 4.71
C LEU A 101 15.87 -8.11 5.92
N ARG A 102 14.89 -7.27 6.31
CA ARG A 102 13.83 -7.54 7.30
C ARG A 102 12.48 -7.10 6.78
N PHE A 103 11.43 -7.61 7.42
CA PHE A 103 10.20 -6.84 7.59
C PHE A 103 10.46 -5.61 8.46
N ALA A 104 10.09 -4.43 7.93
CA ALA A 104 10.19 -3.18 8.64
C ALA A 104 9.24 -3.19 9.85
N PRO A 105 9.70 -2.87 11.07
CA PRO A 105 8.83 -2.87 12.24
C PRO A 105 7.84 -1.69 12.18
N ASP A 106 6.67 -1.86 12.78
CA ASP A 106 5.58 -0.88 12.83
C ASP A 106 6.03 0.57 13.07
N GLU A 107 6.90 0.77 14.06
CA GLU A 107 7.43 2.08 14.45
C GLU A 107 8.11 2.79 13.28
N GLN A 108 8.90 2.07 12.49
CA GLN A 108 9.59 2.64 11.34
C GLN A 108 8.66 2.83 10.14
N LEU A 109 7.64 1.98 9.99
CA LEU A 109 6.60 2.20 8.99
C LEU A 109 5.70 3.40 9.32
N ARG A 110 5.51 3.69 10.61
CA ARG A 110 4.92 4.96 11.09
C ARG A 110 5.87 6.14 10.91
N SER A 111 7.19 5.96 11.10
CA SER A 111 8.17 7.05 10.92
C SER A 111 8.34 7.49 9.46
N VAL A 112 8.20 6.57 8.49
CA VAL A 112 8.07 6.92 7.06
C VAL A 112 6.61 7.25 6.65
N GLN A 113 5.69 7.27 7.62
CA GLN A 113 4.25 7.56 7.46
C GLN A 113 3.48 6.58 6.55
N LEU A 114 4.08 5.46 6.14
CA LEU A 114 3.45 4.47 5.25
C LEU A 114 2.44 3.55 5.97
N LEU A 115 2.37 3.61 7.30
CA LEU A 115 1.18 3.20 8.07
C LEU A 115 0.46 4.44 8.60
N SER A 116 -0.81 4.60 8.21
CA SER A 116 -1.75 5.38 9.02
C SER A 116 -1.96 4.68 10.36
N THR A 117 -2.40 5.40 11.39
CA THR A 117 -2.54 4.82 12.75
C THR A 117 -3.60 3.71 12.87
N GLN A 118 -4.42 3.51 11.82
CA GLN A 118 -5.41 2.43 11.71
C GLN A 118 -4.89 1.21 10.91
N LEU A 119 -3.82 1.37 10.12
CA LEU A 119 -3.25 0.26 9.35
C LEU A 119 -2.37 -0.63 10.25
N ARG A 120 -2.70 -1.92 10.29
CA ARG A 120 -1.80 -2.98 10.79
C ARG A 120 -0.84 -3.40 9.67
N ILE A 121 0.27 -4.07 10.00
CA ILE A 121 1.26 -4.59 9.03
C ILE A 121 0.61 -5.36 7.87
N SER A 122 -0.47 -6.11 8.13
CA SER A 122 -1.18 -6.91 7.15
C SER A 122 -2.00 -6.11 6.11
N ALA A 123 -2.04 -4.78 6.20
CA ALA A 123 -2.91 -3.91 5.40
C ALA A 123 -2.16 -2.87 4.56
N VAL A 124 -0.81 -2.93 4.46
CA VAL A 124 -0.08 -1.91 3.69
C VAL A 124 -0.39 -2.02 2.20
N SER A 125 -0.50 -0.84 1.57
CA SER A 125 -0.95 -0.63 0.20
C SER A 125 0.05 0.26 -0.53
N PRO A 126 0.30 0.11 -1.85
CA PRO A 126 1.19 0.99 -2.60
C PRO A 126 0.72 2.46 -2.55
N LEU A 127 -0.60 2.68 -2.45
CA LEU A 127 -1.19 4.01 -2.31
C LEU A 127 -0.74 4.75 -1.04
N ALA A 128 -0.16 4.05 -0.04
CA ALA A 128 0.44 4.68 1.13
C ALA A 128 1.64 5.59 0.80
N LEU A 129 2.29 5.40 -0.35
CA LEU A 129 3.46 6.17 -0.79
C LEU A 129 3.22 7.69 -0.84
N ILE A 130 1.97 8.14 -0.97
CA ILE A 130 1.55 9.55 -0.87
C ILE A 130 1.95 10.23 0.46
N GLN A 131 2.36 9.44 1.46
CA GLN A 131 2.83 9.91 2.76
C GLN A 131 4.37 9.97 2.86
N ASP A 132 5.12 9.27 2.00
CA ASP A 132 6.59 9.37 1.93
C ASP A 132 7.04 10.50 0.99
N ARG A 133 6.67 11.73 1.35
CA ARG A 133 6.99 12.97 0.61
C ARG A 133 8.49 13.26 0.44
N GLU A 134 9.34 12.56 1.17
CA GLU A 134 10.80 12.66 1.10
C GLU A 134 11.42 11.57 0.19
N HIS A 135 10.61 10.70 -0.41
CA HIS A 135 11.04 9.58 -1.27
C HIS A 135 12.16 8.73 -0.64
N ARG A 136 11.99 8.39 0.64
CA ARG A 136 12.93 7.61 1.45
C ARG A 136 12.83 6.12 1.18
N VAL A 137 11.69 5.64 0.68
CA VAL A 137 11.48 4.23 0.31
C VAL A 137 11.79 3.99 -1.17
N LEU A 138 12.60 2.97 -1.41
CA LEU A 138 12.73 2.32 -2.73
C LEU A 138 11.62 1.27 -2.85
N VAL A 139 10.76 1.44 -3.84
CA VAL A 139 9.67 0.52 -4.16
C VAL A 139 10.20 -0.53 -5.14
N LEU A 140 9.90 -1.80 -4.88
CA LEU A 140 10.35 -2.92 -5.68
C LEU A 140 9.13 -3.61 -6.27
N VAL A 141 9.08 -3.74 -7.58
CA VAL A 141 7.87 -4.15 -8.29
C VAL A 141 8.19 -5.28 -9.26
N ASP A 142 7.74 -6.48 -8.91
CA ASP A 142 7.75 -7.66 -9.78
C ASP A 142 6.82 -7.38 -10.98
N GLU A 143 7.37 -7.25 -12.19
CA GLU A 143 6.56 -6.82 -13.34
C GLU A 143 5.41 -7.79 -13.67
N ARG A 144 5.55 -9.06 -13.25
CA ARG A 144 4.61 -10.16 -13.53
C ARG A 144 3.32 -10.09 -12.69
N ILE A 145 3.20 -9.13 -11.77
CA ILE A 145 1.91 -8.87 -11.08
C ILE A 145 0.88 -8.25 -12.01
N PHE A 146 1.33 -7.58 -13.09
CA PHE A 146 0.50 -6.96 -14.09
C PHE A 146 0.31 -7.87 -15.30
N GLU A 147 -0.79 -7.69 -16.05
CA GLU A 147 -0.91 -8.31 -17.37
C GLU A 147 -0.15 -7.48 -18.43
N GLU A 148 0.13 -8.09 -19.58
CA GLU A 148 0.83 -7.43 -20.69
C GLU A 148 0.03 -6.24 -21.26
N ASN A 149 -1.29 -6.26 -21.13
CA ASN A 149 -2.17 -5.14 -21.47
C ASN A 149 -2.24 -4.04 -20.37
N GLY A 150 -1.99 -4.39 -19.10
CA GLY A 150 -2.18 -3.52 -17.94
C GLY A 150 -3.63 -3.12 -17.64
N GLU A 151 -4.62 -3.79 -18.24
CA GLU A 151 -6.05 -3.49 -18.07
C GLU A 151 -6.71 -4.33 -16.96
N GLU A 152 -5.95 -5.21 -16.29
CA GLU A 152 -6.47 -6.00 -15.18
C GLU A 152 -6.76 -5.11 -13.97
N MET A 153 -7.95 -5.27 -13.37
CA MET A 153 -8.32 -4.54 -12.16
C MET A 153 -7.64 -5.12 -10.92
N LEU A 154 -7.07 -4.24 -10.11
CA LEU A 154 -6.28 -4.57 -8.91
C LEU A 154 -6.89 -3.91 -7.66
N CYS A 155 -6.95 -4.64 -6.55
CA CYS A 155 -7.40 -4.12 -5.25
C CYS A 155 -6.28 -3.43 -4.46
N PHE A 156 -6.54 -2.21 -4.00
CA PHE A 156 -5.67 -1.47 -3.10
C PHE A 156 -6.46 -0.79 -1.96
N HIS A 157 -5.88 -0.69 -0.77
CA HIS A 157 -6.50 0.10 0.32
C HIS A 157 -6.08 1.57 0.21
N PRO A 158 -7.00 2.53 0.06
CA PRO A 158 -6.70 3.97 0.11
C PRO A 158 -6.51 4.42 1.57
N LEU A 159 -5.34 4.12 2.13
CA LEU A 159 -4.84 4.51 3.46
C LEU A 159 -5.59 3.94 4.68
N SER A 160 -6.69 3.20 4.49
CA SER A 160 -7.39 2.46 5.54
C SER A 160 -8.04 1.19 4.99
N ASN A 161 -8.02 0.11 5.77
CA ASN A 161 -8.58 -1.21 5.41
C ASN A 161 -10.11 -1.31 5.58
N ARG A 162 -10.77 -0.17 5.81
CA ARG A 162 -12.23 -0.01 5.70
C ARG A 162 -12.70 0.28 4.27
N TYR A 163 -11.75 0.41 3.34
CA TYR A 163 -11.99 0.78 1.95
C TYR A 163 -11.15 -0.09 1.02
N THR A 164 -11.69 -0.36 -0.17
CA THR A 164 -10.99 -1.01 -1.27
C THR A 164 -11.21 -0.22 -2.54
N MET A 165 -10.13 0.33 -3.07
CA MET A 165 -10.06 1.02 -4.34
C MET A 165 -9.67 0.05 -5.46
N LEU A 166 -10.28 0.22 -6.63
CA LEU A 166 -9.94 -0.49 -7.86
C LEU A 166 -9.21 0.46 -8.83
N LEU A 167 -8.04 0.04 -9.28
CA LEU A 167 -7.25 0.69 -10.33
C LEU A 167 -6.79 -0.39 -11.33
N THR A 168 -6.57 -0.03 -12.59
CA THR A 168 -5.93 -0.96 -13.54
C THR A 168 -4.44 -1.08 -13.26
N GLY A 169 -3.80 -2.13 -13.79
CA GLY A 169 -2.34 -2.26 -13.77
C GLY A 169 -1.61 -1.05 -14.37
N SER A 170 -2.11 -0.53 -15.49
CA SER A 170 -1.63 0.68 -16.16
C SER A 170 -1.76 1.93 -15.29
N GLU A 171 -2.87 2.09 -14.57
CA GLU A 171 -3.07 3.20 -13.63
C GLU A 171 -2.14 3.10 -12.41
N MET A 172 -1.98 1.89 -11.85
CA MET A 172 -1.06 1.65 -10.75
C MET A 172 0.40 1.92 -11.18
N LYS A 173 0.80 1.52 -12.40
CA LYS A 173 2.11 1.85 -12.99
C LYS A 173 2.32 3.37 -13.07
N ARG A 174 1.32 4.15 -13.50
CA ARG A 174 1.37 5.63 -13.54
C ARG A 174 1.52 6.28 -12.17
N PHE A 175 0.87 5.75 -11.13
CA PHE A 175 1.08 6.25 -9.76
C PHE A 175 2.47 5.87 -9.22
N LEU A 176 2.97 4.67 -9.54
CA LEU A 176 4.26 4.19 -9.05
C LEU A 176 5.44 5.05 -9.53
N ILE A 177 5.46 5.48 -10.80
CA ILE A 177 6.57 6.29 -11.36
C ILE A 177 6.74 7.69 -10.74
N LEU A 178 5.82 8.13 -9.87
CA LEU A 178 6.00 9.32 -9.03
C LEU A 178 7.03 9.12 -7.91
N TYR A 179 7.38 7.86 -7.61
CA TYR A 179 8.25 7.47 -6.52
C TYR A 179 9.50 6.75 -7.03
N ARG A 180 10.44 6.45 -6.12
CA ARG A 180 11.66 5.72 -6.47
C ARG A 180 11.31 4.25 -6.65
N VAL A 181 11.09 3.84 -7.90
CA VAL A 181 10.74 2.46 -8.27
C VAL A 181 11.93 1.77 -8.94
N GLN A 182 12.12 0.49 -8.60
CA GLN A 182 12.88 -0.46 -9.41
C GLN A 182 11.96 -1.63 -9.78
N TRP A 183 11.79 -1.84 -11.08
CA TRP A 183 11.10 -2.99 -11.65
C TRP A 183 12.04 -4.20 -11.68
N ILE A 184 11.53 -5.40 -11.36
CA ILE A 184 12.30 -6.64 -11.11
C ILE A 184 11.62 -7.91 -11.63
#